data_AF-A0A6L8RQ95-F1
#
_entry.id   AF-A0A6L8RQ95-F1
#
_cell.length_a   1.000
_cell.length_b   1.000
_cell.length_c   1.000
_cell.angle_alpha   90.00
_cell.angle_beta   90.00
_cell.angle_gamma   90.00
#
_symmetry.space_group_name_H-M   'P 1'
#
loop_
_entity.id
_entity.type
_entity.pdbx_description
1 polymer ?
#
loop_
_entity_poly.entity_id
_entity_poly.type
_entity_poly.pdbx_seq_one_letter_code
_entity_poly.pdbx_strand_id
1 'polypeptide(L)'
;MLTIVAARFSDLSTPAMFLVSALIGSAVELATGWLMEILFGAVAWDYSHLPGSFGRSLNLGFTLLWGALGLAWTHCAMPLIYRISQRVDWKSTAVRILSAVGTAFMVFNIAVTLQVLARESARADDLPPANSIERCIDEHFPSSWVQKRFENMSINGLRSR
;
A
#
# COMPACT_ATOMS: atom_id res chain seq x y z
N MET A 1 13.92 0.42 -21.23
CA MET A 1 13.42 1.67 -20.62
C MET A 1 13.62 1.68 -19.10
N LEU A 2 13.17 0.69 -18.32
CA LEU A 2 13.38 0.65 -16.85
C LEU A 2 14.85 0.60 -16.39
N THR A 3 15.75 0.01 -17.18
CA THR A 3 17.18 -0.14 -16.86
C THR A 3 17.93 1.19 -16.82
N ILE A 4 17.50 2.20 -17.59
CA ILE A 4 18.18 3.51 -17.65
C ILE A 4 17.84 4.34 -16.41
N VAL A 5 16.61 4.28 -15.92
CA VAL A 5 16.20 4.93 -14.67
C VAL A 5 16.91 4.29 -13.48
N ALA A 6 17.00 2.95 -13.45
CA ALA A 6 17.74 2.21 -12.43
C ALA A 6 19.24 2.57 -12.40
N ALA A 7 19.87 2.71 -13.57
CA ALA A 7 21.28 3.11 -13.68
C ALA A 7 21.53 4.55 -13.22
N ARG A 8 20.59 5.47 -13.46
CA ARG A 8 20.66 6.84 -12.95
C ARG A 8 20.44 6.94 -11.44
N PHE A 9 19.74 5.97 -10.85
CA PHE A 9 19.60 5.87 -9.40
C PHE A 9 20.88 5.36 -8.71
N SER A 10 21.68 4.53 -9.37
CA SER A 10 22.94 4.01 -8.80
C SER A 10 24.12 4.99 -8.80
N ASP A 11 24.02 6.09 -9.55
CA ASP A 11 25.04 7.16 -9.59
C ASP A 11 24.75 8.32 -8.64
N LEU A 12 23.63 8.27 -7.90
CA LEU A 12 23.29 9.29 -6.90
C LEU A 12 24.12 9.08 -5.63
N SER A 13 24.59 10.18 -5.05
CA SER A 13 25.24 10.14 -3.74
C SER A 13 24.28 9.59 -2.68
N THR A 14 24.79 8.82 -1.73
CA THR A 14 24.05 8.26 -0.58
C THR A 14 23.04 9.25 0.06
N PRO A 15 23.38 10.54 0.29
CA PRO A 15 22.41 11.51 0.80
C PRO A 15 21.30 11.89 -0.20
N ALA A 16 21.58 11.95 -1.50
CA ALA A 16 20.56 12.24 -2.50
C ALA A 16 19.55 11.08 -2.63
N MET A 17 20.01 9.83 -2.55
CA MET A 17 19.13 8.66 -2.52
C MET A 17 18.23 8.64 -1.29
N PHE A 18 18.76 9.01 -0.12
CA PHE A 18 17.99 9.16 1.10
C PHE A 18 16.88 10.20 0.93
N LEU A 19 17.20 11.38 0.40
CA LEU A 19 16.23 12.46 0.19
C LEU A 19 15.14 12.08 -0.81
N VAL A 20 15.52 11.47 -1.93
CA VAL A 20 14.54 11.03 -2.95
C VAL A 20 13.63 9.94 -2.39
N SER A 21 14.17 9.00 -1.63
CA SER A 21 13.37 7.92 -1.03
C SER A 21 12.44 8.43 0.06
N ALA A 22 12.92 9.35 0.89
CA ALA A 22 12.11 10.05 1.88
C ALA A 22 10.96 10.82 1.21
N LEU A 23 11.24 11.54 0.12
CA LEU A 23 10.24 12.29 -0.63
C LEU A 23 9.19 11.37 -1.27
N ILE A 24 9.61 10.29 -1.92
CA ILE A 24 8.70 9.32 -2.56
C ILE A 24 7.85 8.61 -1.50
N GLY A 25 8.48 8.16 -0.40
CA GLY A 25 7.75 7.50 0.70
C GLY A 25 6.69 8.41 1.30
N SER A 26 7.04 9.66 1.60
CA SER A 26 6.07 10.65 2.09
C SER A 26 5.01 11.02 1.07
N ALA A 27 5.34 11.07 -0.23
CA ALA A 27 4.34 11.27 -1.28
C ALA A 27 3.37 10.08 -1.37
N VAL A 28 3.84 8.85 -1.20
CA VAL A 28 3.00 7.64 -1.17
C VAL A 28 2.11 7.63 0.07
N GLU A 29 2.62 8.00 1.24
CA GLU A 29 1.81 8.13 2.46
C GLU A 29 0.69 9.15 2.29
N LEU A 30 1.02 10.34 1.76
CA LEU A 30 0.03 11.37 1.46
C LEU A 30 -1.00 10.91 0.43
N ALA A 31 -0.54 10.34 -0.68
CA ALA A 31 -1.42 9.87 -1.75
C ALA A 31 -2.33 8.73 -1.26
N THR A 32 -1.80 7.81 -0.46
CA THR A 32 -2.58 6.68 0.09
C THR A 32 -3.56 7.18 1.15
N GLY A 33 -3.15 8.09 2.03
CA GLY A 33 -4.05 8.72 3.00
C GLY A 33 -5.19 9.47 2.33
N TRP A 34 -4.88 10.29 1.31
CA TRP A 34 -5.89 10.99 0.52
C TRP A 34 -6.80 10.04 -0.27
N LEU A 35 -6.24 8.98 -0.86
CA LEU A 35 -7.02 8.00 -1.61
C LEU A 35 -7.99 7.24 -0.70
N MET A 36 -7.54 6.85 0.49
CA MET A 36 -8.37 6.19 1.50
C MET A 36 -9.50 7.10 1.99
N GLU A 37 -9.21 8.38 2.18
CA GLU A 37 -10.20 9.37 2.57
C GLU A 37 -11.25 9.60 1.46
N ILE A 38 -10.82 9.69 0.19
CA ILE A 38 -11.73 9.89 -0.95
C ILE A 38 -12.58 8.66 -1.25
N LEU A 39 -11.98 7.47 -1.21
CA LEU A 39 -12.67 6.24 -1.62
C LEU A 39 -13.55 5.65 -0.52
N PHE A 40 -13.15 5.76 0.75
CA PHE A 40 -13.78 5.01 1.84
C PHE A 40 -14.19 5.88 3.03
N GLY A 41 -13.87 7.18 3.04
CA GLY A 41 -14.05 8.04 4.23
C GLY A 41 -13.14 7.63 5.41
N ALA A 42 -12.23 6.68 5.18
CA ALA A 42 -11.41 6.09 6.23
C ALA A 42 -10.10 6.85 6.40
N VAL A 43 -9.82 7.26 7.64
CA VAL A 43 -8.52 7.81 8.01
C VAL A 43 -7.64 6.63 8.42
N ALA A 44 -6.75 6.23 7.52
CA ALA A 44 -5.66 5.33 7.85
C ALA A 44 -4.48 6.16 8.33
N TRP A 45 -3.85 5.72 9.43
CA TRP A 45 -2.60 6.29 9.93
C TRP A 45 -2.71 7.73 10.46
N ASP A 46 -3.62 7.95 11.42
CA ASP A 46 -3.69 9.25 12.12
C ASP A 46 -2.49 9.40 13.08
N TYR A 47 -1.45 10.10 12.63
CA TYR A 47 -0.24 10.36 13.43
C TYR A 47 -0.26 11.72 14.13
N SER A 48 -1.43 12.39 14.20
CA SER A 48 -1.59 13.72 14.81
C SER A 48 -1.17 13.80 16.28
N HIS A 49 -1.07 12.66 16.96
CA HIS A 49 -0.67 12.54 18.36
C HIS A 49 0.86 12.44 18.58
N LEU A 50 1.67 12.33 17.50
CA LEU A 50 3.13 12.21 17.58
C LEU A 50 3.84 13.55 17.31
N PRO A 51 4.86 13.93 18.12
CA PRO A 51 5.62 15.16 17.91
C PRO A 51 6.43 15.08 16.61
N GLY A 52 6.25 16.05 15.71
CA GLY A 52 6.86 16.06 14.36
C GLY A 52 5.93 15.55 13.24
N SER A 53 4.63 15.43 13.50
CA SER A 53 3.61 15.25 12.46
C SER A 53 3.29 16.57 11.75
N PHE A 54 3.27 16.55 10.42
CA PHE A 54 2.76 17.63 9.58
C PHE A 54 1.41 17.20 9.00
N GLY A 55 0.32 17.62 9.63
CA GLY A 55 -1.04 17.23 9.24
C GLY A 55 -1.50 15.92 9.89
N ARG A 56 -2.50 15.25 9.28
CA ARG A 56 -3.13 14.03 9.82
C ARG A 56 -2.34 12.74 9.55
N SER A 57 -1.67 12.63 8.39
CA SER A 57 -1.08 11.36 7.93
C SER A 57 0.43 11.40 7.67
N LEU A 58 1.09 12.55 7.76
CA LEU A 58 2.52 12.68 7.47
C LEU A 58 3.31 12.97 8.75
N ASN A 59 4.35 12.18 9.00
CA ASN A 59 5.20 12.30 10.18
C ASN A 59 6.68 12.27 9.79
N LEU A 60 7.46 13.24 10.30
CA LEU A 60 8.88 13.37 9.99
C LEU A 60 9.69 12.12 10.34
N GLY A 61 9.31 11.39 11.39
CA GLY A 61 9.94 10.12 11.76
C GLY A 61 9.74 9.04 10.69
N PHE A 62 8.54 8.96 10.11
CA PHE A 62 8.27 8.05 9.00
C PHE A 62 8.95 8.51 7.71
N THR A 63 9.00 9.82 7.41
CA THR A 63 9.79 10.36 6.29
C THR A 63 11.27 9.95 6.37
N LEU A 64 11.88 10.02 7.55
CA LEU A 64 13.26 9.55 7.78
C LEU A 64 13.37 8.02 7.64
N LEU A 65 12.38 7.27 8.13
CA LEU A 65 12.33 5.82 7.96
C LEU A 65 12.24 5.42 6.48
N TRP A 66 11.43 6.11 5.67
CA TRP A 66 11.36 5.90 4.22
C TRP A 66 12.68 6.22 3.53
N GLY A 67 13.37 7.27 3.96
CA GLY A 67 14.74 7.56 3.51
C GLY A 67 15.69 6.40 3.80
N ALA A 68 15.67 5.87 5.02
CA ALA A 68 16.51 4.74 5.44
C ALA A 68 16.14 3.44 4.71
N LEU A 69 14.84 3.18 4.53
CA LEU A 69 14.32 2.02 3.81
C LEU A 69 14.71 2.07 2.33
N GLY A 70 14.68 3.24 1.71
CA GLY A 70 15.16 3.41 0.34
C GLY A 70 16.65 3.10 0.20
N LEU A 71 17.47 3.52 1.17
CA LEU A 71 18.89 3.17 1.22
C LEU A 71 19.09 1.65 1.36
N ALA A 72 18.37 1.02 2.30
CA ALA A 72 18.37 -0.42 2.49
C ALA A 72 17.87 -1.16 1.25
N TRP A 73 16.90 -0.62 0.53
CA TRP A 73 16.38 -1.19 -0.71
C TRP A 73 17.46 -1.24 -1.80
N THR A 74 18.15 -0.13 -2.03
CA THR A 74 19.22 -0.06 -3.03
C THR A 74 20.41 -0.95 -2.70
N HIS A 75 20.82 -1.03 -1.43
CA HIS A 75 22.03 -1.79 -1.04
C HIS A 75 21.76 -3.26 -0.74
N CYS A 76 20.56 -3.64 -0.30
CA CYS A 76 20.24 -5.03 0.08
C CYS A 76 19.20 -5.66 -0.85
N ALA A 77 18.05 -5.03 -1.05
CA ALA A 77 16.94 -5.65 -1.78
C ALA A 77 17.23 -5.77 -3.28
N MET A 78 17.71 -4.70 -3.90
CA MET A 78 18.00 -4.65 -5.34
C MET A 78 19.06 -5.69 -5.78
N PRO A 79 20.22 -5.84 -5.10
CA PRO A 79 21.17 -6.89 -5.46
C PRO A 79 20.64 -8.30 -5.16
N LEU A 80 19.82 -8.48 -4.12
CA LEU A 80 19.19 -9.77 -3.84
C LEU A 80 18.21 -10.16 -4.95
N ILE A 81 17.33 -9.25 -5.36
CA ILE A 81 16.39 -9.44 -6.47
C ILE A 81 17.16 -9.73 -7.75
N TYR A 82 18.24 -9.00 -8.03
CA TYR A 82 19.07 -9.24 -9.20
C TYR A 82 19.70 -10.64 -9.20
N ARG A 83 20.24 -11.10 -8.05
CA ARG A 83 20.79 -12.46 -7.90
C ARG A 83 19.73 -13.54 -8.08
N ILE A 84 18.53 -13.34 -7.55
CA ILE A 84 17.41 -14.29 -7.72
C ILE A 84 16.96 -14.29 -9.18
N SER A 85 16.82 -13.12 -9.79
CA SER A 85 16.43 -12.95 -11.19
C SER A 85 17.40 -13.62 -12.16
N GLN A 86 18.70 -13.56 -11.89
CA GLN A 86 19.69 -14.27 -12.71
C GLN A 86 19.62 -15.80 -12.60
N ARG A 87 19.06 -16.34 -11.51
CA ARG A 87 18.84 -17.79 -11.33
C ARG A 87 17.55 -18.28 -11.97
N VAL A 88 16.68 -17.36 -12.39
CA VAL A 88 15.39 -17.67 -12.99
C VAL A 88 15.49 -17.52 -14.51
N ASP A 89 15.22 -18.60 -15.23
CA ASP A 89 15.11 -18.54 -16.68
C ASP A 89 13.81 -17.86 -17.11
N TRP A 90 13.84 -16.54 -17.26
CA TRP A 90 12.71 -15.71 -17.72
C TRP A 90 12.20 -16.08 -19.11
N LYS A 91 12.96 -16.86 -19.88
CA LYS A 91 12.57 -17.39 -21.18
C LYS A 91 11.69 -18.64 -21.07
N SER A 92 11.65 -19.30 -19.92
CA SER A 92 10.82 -20.47 -19.70
C SER A 92 9.34 -20.06 -19.67
N THR A 93 8.53 -20.73 -20.48
CA THR A 93 7.07 -20.53 -20.52
C THR A 93 6.44 -20.75 -19.14
N ALA A 94 7.01 -21.63 -18.30
CA ALA A 94 6.54 -21.88 -16.95
C ALA A 94 6.64 -20.65 -16.04
N VAL A 95 7.75 -19.90 -16.12
CA VAL A 95 7.94 -18.67 -15.33
C VAL A 95 6.94 -17.60 -15.77
N ARG A 96 6.71 -17.47 -17.09
CA ARG A 96 5.73 -16.50 -17.63
C ARG A 96 4.30 -16.81 -17.18
N ILE A 97 3.91 -18.08 -17.23
CA ILE A 97 2.58 -18.52 -16.75
C ILE A 97 2.48 -18.29 -15.25
N LEU A 98 3.48 -18.66 -14.46
CA LEU A 98 3.47 -18.47 -13.00
C LEU A 98 3.38 -16.98 -12.63
N SER A 99 4.15 -16.11 -13.30
CA SER A 99 4.05 -14.66 -13.10
C SER A 99 2.67 -14.13 -13.49
N ALA A 100 2.11 -14.56 -14.63
CA ALA A 100 0.79 -14.12 -15.06
C ALA A 100 -0.32 -14.57 -14.09
N VAL A 101 -0.27 -15.82 -13.62
CA VAL A 101 -1.19 -16.35 -12.61
C VAL A 101 -1.03 -15.61 -11.29
N GLY A 102 0.21 -15.36 -10.86
CA GLY A 102 0.49 -14.58 -9.64
C GLY A 102 -0.02 -13.14 -9.74
N THR A 103 0.15 -12.49 -10.90
CA THR A 103 -0.41 -11.16 -11.15
C THR A 103 -1.93 -11.18 -11.13
N ALA A 104 -2.57 -12.14 -11.80
CA ALA A 104 -4.02 -12.29 -11.78
C ALA A 104 -4.55 -12.53 -10.35
N PHE A 105 -3.86 -13.35 -9.57
CA PHE A 105 -4.18 -13.59 -8.16
C PHE A 105 -4.06 -12.32 -7.33
N MET A 106 -2.99 -11.53 -7.50
CA MET A 106 -2.83 -10.26 -6.79
C MET A 106 -3.90 -9.24 -7.18
N VAL A 107 -4.25 -9.14 -8.47
CA VAL A 107 -5.35 -8.26 -8.93
C VAL A 107 -6.67 -8.68 -8.29
N PHE A 108 -6.97 -9.97 -8.26
CA PHE A 108 -8.16 -10.49 -7.59
C PHE A 108 -8.14 -10.20 -6.09
N ASN A 109 -7.01 -10.43 -5.42
CA ASN A 109 -6.85 -10.17 -3.99
C ASN A 109 -7.07 -8.69 -3.64
N ILE A 110 -6.51 -7.78 -4.45
CA ILE A 110 -6.71 -6.33 -4.29
C ILE A 110 -8.18 -5.98 -4.52
N ALA A 111 -8.81 -6.51 -5.58
CA ALA A 111 -10.21 -6.25 -5.88
C ALA A 111 -11.16 -6.72 -4.76
N VAL A 112 -10.89 -7.89 -4.16
CA VAL A 112 -11.64 -8.38 -2.99
C VAL A 112 -11.40 -7.46 -1.79
N THR A 113 -10.16 -7.07 -1.53
CA THR A 113 -9.82 -6.17 -0.42
C THR A 113 -10.52 -4.82 -0.52
N LEU A 114 -10.56 -4.23 -1.72
CA LEU A 114 -11.27 -2.97 -1.98
C LEU A 114 -12.79 -3.12 -1.76
N GLN A 115 -13.38 -4.26 -2.14
CA GLN A 115 -14.81 -4.53 -1.91
C GLN A 115 -15.13 -4.72 -0.42
N VAL A 116 -14.27 -5.41 0.33
CA VAL A 116 -14.41 -5.55 1.79
C VAL A 116 -14.35 -4.17 2.45
N LEU A 117 -13.41 -3.33 2.04
CA LEU A 117 -13.27 -1.99 2.60
C LEU A 117 -14.46 -1.07 2.23
N ALA A 118 -14.95 -1.16 0.99
CA ALA A 118 -16.17 -0.46 0.56
C ALA A 118 -17.40 -0.91 1.34
N ARG A 119 -17.46 -2.20 1.70
CA ARG A 119 -18.56 -2.72 2.50
C ARG A 119 -18.49 -2.25 3.93
N GLU A 120 -17.31 -2.23 4.56
CA GLU A 120 -17.16 -1.64 5.90
C GLU A 120 -17.52 -0.15 5.92
N SER A 121 -17.15 0.64 4.90
CA SER A 121 -17.58 2.04 4.81
C SER A 121 -19.11 2.16 4.69
N ALA A 122 -19.75 1.30 3.89
CA ALA A 122 -21.21 1.27 3.78
C ALA A 122 -21.91 0.85 5.08
N ARG A 123 -21.30 -0.07 5.86
CA ARG A 123 -21.80 -0.44 7.20
C ARG A 123 -21.63 0.71 8.20
N ALA A 124 -20.56 1.49 8.11
CA ALA A 124 -20.38 2.68 8.92
C ALA A 124 -21.44 3.77 8.62
N ASP A 125 -22.01 3.77 7.41
CA ASP A 125 -23.13 4.62 6.99
C ASP A 125 -24.53 3.95 7.20
N ASP A 126 -24.61 2.83 7.93
CA ASP A 126 -25.83 2.05 8.21
C ASP A 126 -26.59 1.53 6.96
N LEU A 127 -25.88 1.33 5.83
CA LEU A 127 -26.51 0.88 4.58
C LEU A 127 -26.67 -0.66 4.52
N PRO A 128 -27.89 -1.17 4.25
CA PRO A 128 -28.11 -2.61 4.08
C PRO A 128 -27.40 -3.13 2.81
N PRO A 129 -27.05 -4.42 2.75
CA PRO A 129 -26.36 -4.99 1.60
C PRO A 129 -27.25 -4.93 0.36
N ALA A 130 -26.76 -4.29 -0.70
CA ALA A 130 -27.51 -4.11 -1.95
C ALA A 130 -27.45 -5.35 -2.86
N ASN A 131 -26.37 -6.14 -2.76
CA ASN A 131 -26.07 -7.23 -3.69
C ASN A 131 -25.70 -8.54 -2.97
N SER A 132 -25.82 -9.67 -3.67
CA SER A 132 -25.43 -10.99 -3.16
C SER A 132 -23.94 -11.08 -2.81
N ILE A 133 -23.10 -10.32 -3.50
CA ILE A 133 -21.65 -10.25 -3.23
C ILE A 133 -21.39 -9.56 -1.88
N GLU A 134 -22.09 -8.46 -1.60
CA GLU A 134 -21.98 -7.74 -0.32
C GLU A 134 -22.47 -8.59 0.85
N ARG A 135 -23.53 -9.38 0.65
CA ARG A 135 -23.99 -10.35 1.65
C ARG A 135 -22.97 -11.45 1.93
N CYS A 136 -22.34 -11.98 0.87
CA CYS A 136 -21.26 -12.97 1.01
C CYS A 136 -20.06 -12.39 1.78
N ILE A 137 -19.71 -11.13 1.50
CA ILE A 137 -18.68 -10.39 2.24
C ILE A 137 -19.09 -10.18 3.70
N ASP A 138 -20.35 -9.88 3.99
CA ASP A 138 -20.87 -9.76 5.36
C ASP A 138 -20.75 -11.06 6.16
N GLU A 139 -20.96 -12.20 5.51
CA GLU A 139 -20.84 -13.52 6.15
C GLU A 139 -19.37 -13.96 6.32
N HIS A 140 -18.51 -13.74 5.32
CA HIS A 140 -17.11 -14.20 5.35
C HIS A 140 -16.15 -13.22 6.04
N PHE A 141 -16.44 -11.92 5.99
CA PHE A 141 -15.60 -10.84 6.52
C PHE A 141 -16.44 -9.92 7.43
N PRO A 142 -16.79 -10.37 8.64
CA PRO A 142 -17.51 -9.56 9.60
C PRO A 142 -16.64 -8.42 10.15
N SER A 143 -17.26 -7.32 10.58
CA SER A 143 -16.57 -6.11 11.05
C SER A 143 -15.56 -6.37 12.17
N SER A 144 -15.80 -7.37 13.03
CA SER A 144 -14.86 -7.77 14.09
C SER A 144 -13.55 -8.36 13.54
N TRP A 145 -13.61 -9.07 12.42
CA TRP A 145 -12.42 -9.59 11.74
C TRP A 145 -11.67 -8.44 11.03
N VAL A 146 -12.41 -7.53 10.40
CA VAL A 146 -11.82 -6.41 9.66
C VAL A 146 -11.13 -5.42 10.62
N GLN A 147 -11.78 -5.00 11.71
CA GLN A 147 -11.16 -4.13 12.72
C GLN A 147 -9.91 -4.75 13.35
N LYS A 148 -9.93 -6.05 13.65
CA LYS A 148 -8.76 -6.76 14.17
C LYS A 148 -7.60 -6.83 13.18
N ARG A 149 -7.88 -6.78 11.87
CA ARG A 149 -6.84 -6.82 10.84
C ARG A 149 -6.30 -5.42 10.49
N PHE A 150 -7.14 -4.40 10.65
CA PHE A 150 -6.86 -3.00 10.36
C PHE A 150 -6.98 -2.14 11.64
N GLU A 151 -6.27 -2.52 12.69
CA GLU A 151 -6.38 -1.95 14.05
C GLU A 151 -6.08 -0.44 14.13
N ASN A 152 -5.51 0.16 13.08
CA ASN A 152 -5.15 1.58 13.03
C ASN A 152 -5.89 2.36 11.92
N MET A 153 -7.06 1.86 11.51
CA MET A 153 -7.93 2.48 10.52
C MET A 153 -9.26 2.85 11.16
N SER A 154 -9.56 4.15 11.21
CA SER A 154 -10.87 4.64 11.62
C SER A 154 -11.69 4.92 10.36
N ILE A 155 -12.73 4.13 10.13
CA ILE A 155 -13.66 4.31 9.00
C ILE A 155 -14.80 5.20 9.49
N ASN A 156 -14.74 6.49 9.17
CA ASN A 156 -15.86 7.40 9.36
C ASN A 156 -16.60 7.43 8.03
N GLY A 157 -17.80 6.86 7.96
CA GLY A 157 -18.56 6.77 6.72
C GLY A 157 -18.69 8.11 5.98
N LEU A 158 -19.02 8.06 4.68
CA LEU A 158 -19.05 9.24 3.79
C LEU A 158 -20.04 10.32 4.24
N ARG A 159 -20.97 9.98 5.14
CA ARG A 159 -21.99 10.87 5.69
C ARG A 159 -21.52 11.75 6.85
N SER A 160 -20.31 11.57 7.38
CA SER A 160 -19.78 12.39 8.48
C SER A 160 -19.05 13.67 8.01
N ARG A 161 -19.22 14.08 6.74
CA ARG A 161 -18.75 15.36 6.20
C ARG A 161 -19.84 16.42 6.22
#